data_AF-A0A851A4H8-F1
#
_entry.id   AF-A0A851A4H8-F1
#
_cell.length_a   1.000
_cell.length_b   1.000
_cell.length_c   1.000
_cell.angle_alpha   90.00
_cell.angle_beta   90.00
_cell.angle_gamma   90.00
#
_symmetry.space_group_name_H-M   'P 1'
#
loop_
_entity.id
_entity.type
_entity.pdbx_description
1 polymer ?
#
loop_
_entity_poly.entity_id
_entity_poly.type
_entity_poly.pdbx_seq_one_letter_code
_entity_poly.pdbx_strand_id
1 'polypeptide(L)'
;RWVTDFFSYETTKSVVVKSWVVGAVNRGVQLLILAYFIGWVFLHEKAYQVRDTVIESSVVTKVKGIGRYAGRVLDTADYVTPPQGTSVFVVVTKQILTENQAQGVCPESEAEYRCTADRDCRGKSPTTGSG
;
A
#
# COMPACT_ATOMS: atom_id res chain seq x y z
N ARG A 1 14.72 66.05 -16.23
CA ARG A 1 13.32 65.64 -16.45
C ARG A 1 13.12 64.11 -16.43
N TRP A 2 14.18 63.29 -16.45
CA TRP A 2 14.09 61.81 -16.47
C TRP A 2 14.30 61.13 -15.09
N VAL A 3 14.98 61.79 -14.14
CA VAL A 3 15.26 61.21 -12.81
C VAL A 3 14.02 61.19 -11.92
N THR A 4 13.06 62.07 -12.17
CA THR A 4 11.82 62.20 -11.38
C THR A 4 10.82 61.06 -11.63
N ASP A 5 10.84 60.46 -12.83
CA ASP A 5 9.93 59.36 -13.18
C ASP A 5 10.42 58.01 -12.61
N PHE A 6 11.73 57.83 -12.39
CA PHE A 6 12.31 56.62 -11.82
C PHE A 6 11.99 56.42 -10.33
N PHE A 7 11.68 57.50 -9.61
CA PHE A 7 11.28 57.50 -8.20
C PHE A 7 9.76 57.67 -8.02
N SER A 8 8.97 57.58 -9.09
CA SER A 8 7.52 57.71 -9.02
C SER A 8 6.89 56.35 -8.73
N TYR A 9 6.52 56.12 -7.48
CA TYR A 9 5.71 54.98 -7.09
C TYR A 9 4.23 55.38 -7.15
N GLU A 10 3.52 54.96 -8.19
CA GLU A 10 2.07 55.13 -8.28
C GLU A 10 1.39 54.26 -7.22
N THR A 11 0.91 54.90 -6.16
CA THR A 11 0.01 54.26 -5.20
C THR A 11 -1.42 54.49 -5.64
N THR A 12 -2.23 53.44 -5.66
CA THR A 12 -3.66 53.53 -5.94
C THR A 12 -4.29 54.56 -5.00
N LYS A 13 -4.94 55.60 -5.55
CA LYS A 13 -5.68 56.58 -4.74
C LYS A 13 -6.79 55.83 -4.00
N SER A 14 -6.61 55.63 -2.70
CA SER A 14 -7.60 54.95 -1.86
C SER A 14 -8.58 55.98 -1.31
N VAL A 15 -9.88 55.70 -1.46
CA VAL A 15 -10.93 56.49 -0.83
C VAL A 15 -11.22 55.85 0.51
N VAL A 16 -10.88 56.54 1.60
CA VAL A 16 -11.17 56.07 2.95
C VAL A 16 -12.65 56.32 3.23
N VAL A 17 -13.48 55.30 3.02
CA VAL A 17 -14.90 55.34 3.36
C VAL A 17 -15.04 55.26 4.88
N LYS A 18 -15.34 56.39 5.52
CA LYS A 18 -15.52 56.49 6.99
C LYS A 18 -16.90 55.99 7.42
N SER A 19 -17.20 54.73 7.11
CA SER A 19 -18.42 54.05 7.55
C SER A 19 -18.09 52.87 8.44
N TRP A 20 -18.75 52.80 9.60
CA TRP A 20 -18.48 51.76 10.59
C TRP A 20 -18.88 50.36 10.10
N VAL A 21 -19.97 50.27 9.33
CA VAL A 21 -20.49 48.99 8.79
C VAL A 21 -19.52 48.39 7.77
N VAL A 22 -19.04 49.16 6.79
CA VAL A 22 -18.11 48.64 5.76
C VAL A 22 -16.76 48.28 6.39
N GLY A 23 -16.31 49.04 7.38
CA GLY A 23 -15.12 48.73 8.17
C GLY A 23 -15.25 47.41 8.94
N ALA A 24 -16.40 47.19 9.60
CA ALA A 24 -16.66 45.95 10.34
C ALA A 24 -16.72 44.73 9.42
N VAL A 25 -17.38 44.84 8.26
CA VAL A 25 -17.45 43.76 7.26
C VAL A 25 -16.06 43.42 6.71
N ASN A 26 -15.28 44.43 6.33
CA ASN A 26 -13.93 44.21 5.80
C ASN A 26 -13.00 43.57 6.86
N ARG A 27 -13.08 44.00 8.12
CA ARG A 27 -12.33 43.38 9.22
C ARG A 27 -12.80 41.95 9.53
N GLY A 28 -14.11 41.68 9.44
CA GLY A 28 -14.66 40.34 9.61
C GLY A 28 -14.17 39.37 8.52
N VAL A 29 -14.17 39.80 7.25
CA VAL A 29 -13.63 39.02 6.13
C VAL A 29 -12.14 38.74 6.33
N GLN A 30 -11.36 39.75 6.74
CA GLN A 30 -9.93 39.56 7.04
C GLN A 30 -9.71 38.54 8.16
N LEU A 31 -10.49 38.60 9.24
CA LEU A 31 -10.40 37.64 10.35
C LEU A 31 -10.80 36.22 9.90
N LEU A 32 -11.82 36.08 9.07
CA LEU A 32 -12.24 34.78 8.55
C LEU A 32 -11.16 34.13 7.68
N ILE A 33 -10.55 34.91 6.79
CA ILE A 33 -9.43 34.44 5.97
C ILE A 33 -8.27 34.02 6.87
N LEU A 34 -7.90 34.85 7.86
CA LEU A 34 -6.81 34.54 8.79
C LEU A 34 -7.09 33.25 9.59
N ALA A 35 -8.31 33.09 10.12
CA ALA A 35 -8.71 31.91 10.88
C ALA A 35 -8.68 30.64 10.02
N TYR A 36 -9.10 30.72 8.76
CA TYR A 36 -9.00 29.60 7.81
C TYR A 36 -7.55 29.17 7.59
N PHE A 37 -6.65 30.12 7.31
CA PHE A 37 -5.23 29.79 7.11
C PHE A 37 -4.60 29.18 8.37
N ILE A 38 -4.87 29.74 9.55
CA ILE A 38 -4.31 29.20 10.81
C ILE A 38 -4.88 27.81 11.12
N GLY A 39 -6.21 27.65 11.07
CA GLY A 39 -6.86 26.39 11.42
C GLY A 39 -6.59 25.28 10.42
N TRP A 40 -6.77 25.55 9.13
CA TRP A 40 -6.64 24.55 8.09
C TRP A 40 -5.18 24.35 7.67
N VAL A 41 -4.51 25.41 7.22
CA VAL A 41 -3.17 25.29 6.60
C VAL A 41 -2.09 25.03 7.64
N PHE A 42 -2.14 25.73 8.77
CA PHE A 42 -1.11 25.58 9.80
C PHE A 42 -1.40 24.42 10.76
N LEU A 43 -2.60 24.30 11.32
CA LEU A 43 -2.87 23.25 12.32
C LEU A 43 -3.21 21.90 11.70
N HIS A 44 -4.11 21.85 10.71
CA HIS A 44 -4.55 20.59 10.11
C HIS A 44 -3.50 20.01 9.14
N GLU A 45 -3.08 20.79 8.14
CA GLU A 45 -2.07 20.37 7.15
C GLU A 45 -0.64 20.36 7.70
N LYS A 46 -0.40 20.99 8.87
CA LYS A 46 0.93 21.11 9.49
C LYS A 46 1.98 21.67 8.54
N ALA A 47 1.60 22.62 7.69
CA ALA A 47 2.47 23.18 6.65
C ALA A 47 3.71 23.92 7.18
N TYR A 48 3.79 24.15 8.49
CA TYR A 48 4.97 24.69 9.17
C TYR A 48 6.09 23.65 9.38
N GLN A 49 5.80 22.36 9.19
CA GLN A 49 6.77 21.27 9.32
C GLN A 49 7.11 20.70 7.95
N VAL A 50 8.41 20.49 7.70
CA VAL A 50 8.86 19.65 6.58
C VAL A 50 8.53 18.20 6.95
N ARG A 51 7.71 17.53 6.12
CA ARG A 51 7.41 16.11 6.29
C ARG A 51 8.38 15.27 5.47
N ASP A 52 9.20 14.50 6.15
CA ASP A 52 9.92 13.40 5.52
C ASP A 52 8.95 12.24 5.28
N THR A 53 8.62 12.01 4.01
CA THR A 53 7.79 10.86 3.56
C THR A 53 8.63 9.64 3.23
N VAL A 54 9.95 9.71 3.42
CA VAL A 54 10.86 8.58 3.18
C VAL A 54 10.83 7.67 4.40
N ILE A 55 9.92 6.69 4.35
CA ILE A 55 9.88 5.62 5.34
C ILE A 55 10.95 4.60 4.94
N GLU A 56 12.17 4.77 5.45
CA GLU A 56 13.17 3.70 5.44
C GLU A 56 12.79 2.63 6.47
N SER A 57 11.79 1.81 6.15
CA SER A 57 11.40 0.66 6.99
C SER A 57 12.07 -0.60 6.48
N SER A 58 13.02 -1.13 7.25
CA SER A 58 13.55 -2.48 7.06
C SER A 58 12.92 -3.42 8.10
N VAL A 59 12.32 -4.51 7.62
CA VAL A 59 11.71 -5.54 8.45
C VAL A 59 12.49 -6.83 8.27
N VAL A 60 13.05 -7.35 9.36
CA VAL A 60 13.77 -8.63 9.38
C VAL A 60 12.98 -9.59 10.26
N THR A 61 12.45 -10.66 9.67
CA THR A 61 11.64 -11.65 10.40
C THR A 61 12.42 -12.95 10.61
N LYS A 62 12.40 -13.47 11.84
CA LYS A 62 13.00 -14.77 12.18
C LYS A 62 12.00 -15.63 12.94
N VAL A 63 11.62 -16.75 12.34
CA VAL A 63 10.75 -17.74 12.98
C VAL A 63 11.59 -18.71 13.80
N LYS A 64 11.06 -19.21 14.93
CA LYS A 64 11.68 -20.24 15.77
C LYS A 64 10.60 -21.25 16.17
N GLY A 65 10.93 -22.54 16.13
CA GLY A 65 10.01 -23.60 16.52
C GLY A 65 10.42 -24.95 15.94
N ILE A 66 9.98 -26.01 16.60
CA ILE A 66 10.12 -27.39 16.13
C ILE A 66 8.74 -28.03 16.21
N GLY A 67 8.29 -28.63 15.11
CA GLY A 67 7.03 -29.34 15.02
C GLY A 67 7.25 -30.84 14.80
N ARG A 68 6.26 -31.66 15.13
CA ARG A 68 6.22 -33.07 14.70
C ARG A 68 5.02 -33.26 13.77
N TYR A 69 5.26 -33.72 12.55
CA TYR A 69 4.22 -33.99 11.57
C TYR A 69 4.56 -35.25 10.78
N ALA A 70 3.58 -36.13 10.58
CA ALA A 70 3.73 -37.40 9.85
C ALA A 70 4.95 -38.26 10.28
N GLY A 71 5.23 -38.31 11.60
CA GLY A 71 6.35 -39.09 12.15
C GLY A 71 7.74 -38.47 11.93
N ARG A 72 7.83 -37.30 11.28
CA ARG A 72 9.06 -36.54 11.09
C ARG A 72 9.06 -35.30 12.01
N VAL A 73 10.25 -34.86 12.40
CA VAL A 73 10.45 -33.59 13.09
C VAL A 73 10.67 -32.54 12.01
N LEU A 74 9.88 -31.46 12.02
CA LEU A 74 10.02 -30.35 11.10
C LEU A 74 10.63 -29.16 11.84
N ASP A 75 11.62 -28.52 11.22
CA ASP A 75 12.23 -27.30 11.72
C ASP A 75 11.83 -26.07 10.88
N THR A 76 12.37 -24.91 11.24
CA THR A 76 12.10 -23.66 10.54
C THR A 76 12.48 -23.66 9.05
N ALA A 77 13.42 -24.51 8.62
CA ALA A 77 13.77 -24.63 7.20
C ALA A 77 12.72 -25.46 6.43
N ASP A 78 12.00 -26.35 7.11
CA ASP A 78 11.00 -27.23 6.49
C ASP A 78 9.62 -26.58 6.33
N TYR A 79 9.20 -25.71 7.27
CA TYR A 79 7.86 -25.12 7.25
C TYR A 79 7.81 -23.63 6.91
N VAL A 80 8.94 -22.93 6.78
CA VAL A 80 8.96 -21.50 6.42
C VAL A 80 9.37 -21.32 4.96
N THR A 81 8.56 -20.62 4.18
CA THR A 81 8.87 -20.30 2.77
C THR A 81 8.45 -18.88 2.42
N PRO A 82 9.31 -18.08 1.75
CA PRO A 82 10.74 -18.30 1.52
C PRO A 82 11.57 -18.12 2.81
N PRO A 83 12.75 -18.74 2.94
CA PRO A 83 13.59 -18.63 4.13
C PRO A 83 14.35 -17.30 4.24
N GLN A 84 14.22 -16.41 3.24
CA GLN A 84 15.02 -15.17 3.08
C GLN A 84 14.75 -14.09 4.15
N GLY A 85 13.82 -14.31 5.09
CA GLY A 85 13.57 -13.38 6.20
C GLY A 85 13.03 -12.01 5.75
N THR A 86 12.43 -11.98 4.57
CA THR A 86 11.79 -10.81 3.94
C THR A 86 10.49 -10.42 4.66
N SER A 87 9.89 -9.30 4.29
CA SER A 87 8.64 -8.79 4.89
C SER A 87 7.43 -9.74 4.78
N VAL A 88 7.48 -10.73 3.88
CA VAL A 88 6.44 -11.75 3.69
C VAL A 88 7.07 -13.14 3.84
N PHE A 89 6.45 -13.96 4.68
CA PHE A 89 6.80 -15.37 4.88
C PHE A 89 5.52 -16.19 5.13
N VAL A 90 5.54 -17.47 4.76
CA VAL A 90 4.45 -18.41 4.99
C VAL A 90 4.92 -19.48 5.97
N VAL A 91 4.07 -19.81 6.94
CA VAL A 91 4.25 -20.94 7.87
C VAL A 91 3.33 -22.07 7.42
N VAL A 92 3.92 -23.14 6.89
CA VAL A 92 3.19 -24.31 6.40
C VAL A 92 2.72 -25.16 7.56
N THR A 93 1.40 -25.22 7.77
CA THR A 93 0.78 -25.94 8.89
C THR A 93 0.26 -27.33 8.53
N LYS A 94 0.05 -27.59 7.23
CA LYS A 94 -0.43 -28.87 6.70
C LYS A 94 0.28 -29.18 5.40
N GLN A 95 0.77 -30.41 5.26
CA GLN A 95 1.43 -30.89 4.04
C GLN A 95 0.83 -32.22 3.60
N ILE A 96 0.58 -32.36 2.31
CA ILE A 96 0.19 -33.61 1.66
C ILE A 96 1.37 -34.00 0.75
N LEU A 97 2.13 -35.02 1.15
CA LEU A 97 3.32 -35.45 0.42
C LEU A 97 2.97 -36.65 -0.48
N THR A 98 3.31 -36.54 -1.76
CA THR A 98 3.27 -37.63 -2.74
C THR A 98 4.71 -38.03 -3.08
N GLU A 99 5.26 -38.99 -2.33
CA GLU A 99 6.66 -39.43 -2.49
C GLU A 99 6.86 -40.27 -3.77
N ASN A 100 8.07 -40.24 -4.33
CA ASN A 100 8.50 -41.05 -5.48
C ASN A 100 7.67 -40.86 -6.76
N GLN A 101 7.21 -39.64 -7.04
CA GLN A 101 6.62 -39.34 -8.35
C GLN A 101 7.67 -39.50 -9.45
N ALA A 102 7.34 -40.30 -10.46
CA ALA A 102 8.16 -40.54 -11.64
C ALA A 102 7.36 -40.19 -12.89
N GLN A 103 8.04 -39.72 -13.93
CA GLN A 103 7.40 -39.43 -15.20
C GLN A 103 6.93 -40.74 -15.85
N GLY A 104 5.64 -40.85 -16.11
CA GLY A 104 5.03 -42.03 -16.68
C GLY A 104 3.59 -41.77 -17.10
N VAL A 105 2.92 -42.80 -17.60
CA VAL A 105 1.49 -42.75 -17.95
C VAL A 105 0.71 -43.37 -16.81
N CYS A 106 -0.10 -42.57 -16.14
CA CYS A 106 -0.96 -42.98 -15.04
C CYS A 106 -2.33 -42.26 -15.12
N PRO A 107 -3.41 -42.88 -14.60
CA PRO A 107 -4.71 -42.24 -14.52
C PRO A 107 -4.74 -41.17 -13.41
N GLU A 108 -5.54 -40.11 -13.63
CA GLU A 108 -5.77 -39.05 -12.64
C GLU A 108 -6.54 -39.56 -11.42
N SER A 109 -6.25 -38.98 -10.25
CA SER A 109 -6.80 -39.43 -8.97
C SER A 109 -8.10 -38.73 -8.58
N GLU A 110 -8.37 -37.53 -9.12
CA GLU A 110 -9.53 -36.75 -8.76
C GLU A 110 -10.82 -37.26 -9.40
N ALA A 111 -11.93 -37.16 -8.67
CA ALA A 111 -13.24 -37.62 -9.14
C ALA A 111 -13.71 -36.90 -10.42
N GLU A 112 -13.19 -35.69 -10.67
CA GLU A 112 -13.47 -34.89 -11.87
C GLU A 112 -12.97 -35.56 -13.17
N TYR A 113 -11.99 -36.47 -13.07
CA TYR A 113 -11.43 -37.20 -14.22
C TYR A 113 -12.02 -38.60 -14.42
N ARG A 114 -13.10 -38.95 -13.71
CA ARG A 114 -13.82 -40.19 -13.95
C ARG A 114 -14.48 -40.17 -15.33
N CYS A 115 -13.97 -40.98 -16.24
CA CYS A 115 -14.54 -41.22 -17.56
C CYS A 115 -14.96 -42.69 -17.72
N THR A 116 -16.01 -42.92 -18.51
CA THR A 116 -16.58 -44.27 -18.76
C THR A 116 -16.20 -44.84 -20.12
N ALA A 117 -15.96 -43.99 -21.12
CA ALA A 117 -15.51 -44.39 -22.44
C ALA A 117 -14.33 -43.51 -22.88
N ASP A 118 -13.46 -44.06 -23.74
CA ASP A 118 -12.25 -43.36 -24.21
C ASP A 118 -12.55 -42.00 -24.89
N ARG A 119 -13.74 -41.88 -25.49
CA ARG A 119 -14.24 -40.62 -26.07
C ARG A 119 -14.47 -39.51 -25.04
N ASP A 120 -14.71 -39.87 -23.77
CA ASP A 120 -14.95 -38.96 -22.65
C ASP A 120 -13.63 -38.57 -21.99
N CYS A 121 -12.60 -39.42 -22.08
CA CYS A 121 -11.25 -39.18 -21.56
C CYS A 121 -10.43 -38.28 -22.52
N ARG A 122 -11.02 -37.20 -23.03
CA ARG A 122 -10.26 -36.17 -23.77
C ARG A 122 -9.56 -35.30 -22.74
N GLY A 123 -8.25 -35.10 -22.89
CA GLY A 123 -7.46 -34.27 -21.98
C GLY A 123 -8.17 -32.95 -21.69
N LYS A 124 -8.62 -32.79 -20.44
CA LYS A 124 -9.15 -31.51 -19.97
C LYS A 124 -7.99 -30.50 -19.91
N SER A 125 -8.33 -29.21 -19.92
CA SER A 125 -7.37 -28.10 -19.97
C SER A 125 -6.16 -28.31 -19.04
N PRO A 126 -4.93 -27.96 -19.46
CA PRO A 126 -3.71 -28.08 -18.64
C PRO A 126 -3.76 -27.27 -17.33
N THR A 127 -4.77 -26.42 -17.15
CA THR A 127 -5.05 -25.71 -15.90
C THR A 127 -5.57 -26.59 -14.77
N THR A 128 -6.09 -27.77 -15.08
CA THR A 128 -6.74 -28.63 -14.08
C THR A 128 -6.02 -29.98 -13.95
N GLY A 129 -5.34 -30.46 -14.98
CA GLY A 129 -4.66 -31.76 -15.02
C GLY A 129 -3.24 -31.71 -14.45
N SER A 130 -2.73 -32.86 -14.01
CA SER A 130 -1.36 -32.99 -13.48
C SER A 130 -0.32 -33.23 -14.58
N GLY A 131 -0.72 -33.26 -15.86
CA GLY A 131 0.14 -33.49 -17.03
C GLY A 131 -0.61 -33.44 -18.37
#